data_AF-A0A2S5V290-F1
#
_entry.id   AF-A0A2S5V290-F1
#
_cell.length_a   1.000
_cell.length_b   1.000
_cell.length_c   1.000
_cell.angle_alpha   90.00
_cell.angle_beta   90.00
_cell.angle_gamma   90.00
#
_symmetry.space_group_name_H-M   'P 1'
#
loop_
_entity.id
_entity.type
_entity.pdbx_description
1 polymer ?
#
loop_
_entity_poly.entity_id
_entity_poly.type
_entity_poly.pdbx_seq_one_letter_code
_entity_poly.pdbx_strand_id
1 'polypeptide(L)'
;MTTKRGPQVGRFIWLGILITIVVFGLGPAPGMLERLHIGSEANETAFGFGALGYFLVVPASLLALVILASYVVRVDLLQALERRWASAARAQVGDVDRWRRRGRWVLPLILLVAGLALAAVVIAVVMTRLVEGPSGEDEVARTLRGFALAALFWACILFAVILVAGLGRATLRGAAENHRESRHRRGRFTRKEKSQLETQRYSHDRLAAALRFRDELLEERIPQTIDVWDFRPADGEVFFQDAPATYARYYGRDVAYSTSSGFFFGHPAFVVAGLAVTAMGNASAKSQAQREAAEQWREWQTARVLVSNQRLVCCAGGRWLSFWYSGVVASYPSLRDRTLTLQFGEGEPLMLVGDHVPLAIVMATYSMHGQRGLAGHPDLVAAAAAAPASAPVAPRV
;
A
#
# COMPACT_ATOMS: atom_id res chain seq x y z
N MET A 1 -1.55 -3.93 6.46
CA MET A 1 -1.69 -4.19 5.00
C MET A 1 -0.53 -3.53 4.26
N THR A 2 0.53 -4.29 3.98
CA THR A 2 1.71 -3.86 3.22
C THR A 2 1.40 -3.93 1.72
N THR A 3 1.56 -2.82 1.00
CA THR A 3 1.21 -2.72 -0.42
C THR A 3 2.18 -3.52 -1.28
N LYS A 4 1.75 -4.73 -1.70
CA LYS A 4 2.37 -5.58 -2.73
C LYS A 4 2.35 -4.95 -4.14
N ARG A 5 2.89 -3.73 -4.33
CA ARG A 5 3.00 -3.10 -5.66
C ARG A 5 4.44 -2.89 -6.17
N GLY A 6 5.46 -3.14 -5.34
CA GLY A 6 6.87 -3.04 -5.73
C GLY A 6 7.31 -3.92 -6.90
N PRO A 7 6.97 -5.23 -6.97
CA PRO A 7 7.55 -6.12 -7.98
C PRO A 7 6.94 -5.99 -9.38
N GLN A 8 5.76 -5.37 -9.53
CA GLN A 8 5.14 -5.19 -10.86
C GLN A 8 5.76 -4.05 -11.66
N VAL A 9 6.21 -2.97 -11.00
CA VAL A 9 6.81 -1.82 -11.68
C VAL A 9 8.17 -2.19 -12.30
N GLY A 10 8.98 -3.01 -11.62
CA GLY A 10 10.25 -3.50 -12.16
C GLY A 10 10.10 -4.35 -13.43
N ARG A 11 9.00 -5.09 -13.58
CA ARG A 11 8.72 -5.91 -14.78
C ARG A 11 8.39 -5.08 -16.02
N PHE A 12 7.71 -3.94 -15.87
CA PHE A 12 7.42 -3.04 -16.99
C PHE A 12 8.68 -2.34 -17.51
N ILE A 13 9.67 -2.06 -16.63
CA ILE A 13 10.96 -1.46 -17.02
C ILE A 13 11.76 -2.47 -17.86
N TRP A 14 11.87 -3.72 -17.40
CA TRP A 14 12.54 -4.77 -18.16
C TRP A 14 11.86 -5.06 -19.51
N LEU A 15 10.53 -5.00 -19.58
CA LEU A 15 9.80 -5.18 -20.83
C LEU A 15 10.06 -4.03 -21.81
N GLY A 16 10.10 -2.77 -21.34
CA GLY A 16 10.41 -1.61 -22.17
C GLY A 16 11.84 -1.63 -22.71
N ILE A 17 12.81 -2.02 -21.89
CA ILE A 17 14.21 -2.21 -22.29
C ILE A 17 14.31 -3.36 -23.31
N LEU A 18 13.65 -4.49 -23.05
CA LEU A 18 13.64 -5.64 -23.95
C LEU A 18 13.01 -5.30 -25.31
N ILE A 19 11.89 -4.58 -25.34
CA ILE A 19 11.25 -4.15 -26.59
C ILE A 19 12.17 -3.19 -27.35
N THR A 20 12.86 -2.28 -26.68
CA THR A 20 13.80 -1.36 -27.32
C THR A 20 15.00 -2.12 -27.90
N ILE A 21 15.55 -3.09 -27.16
CA ILE A 21 16.66 -3.95 -27.62
C ILE A 21 16.21 -4.88 -28.75
N VAL A 22 14.98 -5.40 -28.73
CA VAL A 22 14.47 -6.29 -29.79
C VAL A 22 14.13 -5.51 -31.06
N VAL A 23 13.59 -4.30 -30.93
CA VAL A 23 13.25 -3.45 -32.08
C VAL A 23 14.50 -2.83 -32.72
N PHE A 24 15.54 -2.49 -31.94
CA PHE A 24 16.76 -1.85 -32.45
C PHE A 24 17.99 -2.76 -32.56
N GLY A 25 18.06 -3.83 -31.77
CA GLY A 25 19.22 -4.73 -31.70
C GLY A 25 19.14 -5.98 -32.57
N LEU A 26 17.96 -6.30 -33.15
CA LEU A 26 17.78 -7.47 -34.05
C LEU A 26 17.62 -7.10 -35.54
N GLY A 27 17.70 -5.82 -35.90
CA GLY A 27 17.85 -5.41 -37.30
C GLY A 27 19.31 -5.58 -37.75
N PRO A 28 19.62 -6.31 -38.83
CA PRO A 28 21.00 -6.54 -39.27
C PRO A 28 21.59 -5.25 -39.86
N ALA A 29 22.10 -4.38 -39.00
CA ALA A 29 22.71 -3.10 -39.37
C ALA A 29 23.99 -3.23 -40.26
N PRO A 30 24.85 -4.27 -40.17
CA PRO A 30 26.03 -4.28 -41.03
C PRO A 30 25.71 -4.63 -42.49
N GLY A 31 24.70 -5.47 -42.77
CA GLY A 31 24.38 -5.90 -44.14
C GLY A 31 23.55 -4.92 -44.98
N MET A 32 22.82 -4.00 -44.35
CA MET A 32 21.98 -3.02 -45.06
C MET A 32 22.78 -1.79 -45.53
N LEU A 33 23.83 -1.40 -44.79
CA LEU A 33 24.77 -0.36 -45.21
C LEU A 33 25.69 -0.84 -46.35
N GLU A 34 26.03 -2.13 -46.37
CA GLU A 34 26.87 -2.74 -47.42
C GLU A 34 26.11 -2.84 -48.77
N ARG A 35 24.77 -3.01 -48.74
CA ARG A 35 23.92 -2.98 -49.94
C ARG A 35 23.59 -1.57 -50.44
N LEU A 36 23.75 -0.53 -49.63
CA LEU A 36 23.57 0.87 -50.05
C LEU A 36 24.78 1.42 -50.82
N HIS A 37 25.93 0.74 -50.81
CA HIS A 37 27.14 1.11 -51.56
C HIS A 37 27.18 0.58 -53.00
N ILE A 38 26.20 -0.21 -53.44
CA ILE A 38 26.16 -0.77 -54.80
C ILE A 38 25.08 -0.05 -55.61
N GLY A 39 25.44 1.11 -56.17
CA GLY A 39 24.63 1.88 -57.12
C GLY A 39 24.75 3.38 -56.89
N SER A 40 25.73 4.02 -57.53
CA SER A 40 26.06 5.45 -57.31
C SER A 40 25.04 6.46 -57.86
N GLU A 41 23.86 6.03 -58.31
CA GLU A 41 22.88 6.94 -58.94
C GLU A 41 21.49 6.94 -58.29
N ALA A 42 21.23 6.15 -57.23
CA ALA A 42 19.87 6.03 -56.67
C ALA A 42 19.65 6.60 -55.26
N ASN A 43 20.64 7.20 -54.59
CA ASN A 43 20.63 7.18 -53.11
C ASN A 43 20.72 8.49 -52.33
N GLU A 44 20.34 9.65 -52.87
CA GLU A 44 20.13 10.84 -52.01
C GLU A 44 18.80 10.79 -51.25
N THR A 45 17.73 10.30 -51.89
CA THR A 45 16.39 10.29 -51.28
C THR A 45 16.22 9.19 -50.24
N ALA A 46 16.77 7.99 -50.47
CA ALA A 46 16.69 6.88 -49.52
C ALA A 46 17.52 7.12 -48.25
N PHE A 47 18.68 7.79 -48.38
CA PHE A 47 19.48 8.22 -47.22
C PHE A 47 18.72 9.26 -46.38
N GLY A 48 18.00 10.18 -47.04
CA GLY A 48 17.11 11.14 -46.40
C GLY A 48 16.05 10.47 -45.51
N PHE A 49 15.32 9.47 -46.01
CA PHE A 49 14.27 8.81 -45.23
C PHE A 49 14.79 7.93 -44.07
N GLY A 50 15.91 7.23 -44.27
CA GLY A 50 16.54 6.44 -43.21
C GLY A 50 17.07 7.32 -42.07
N ALA A 51 17.71 8.45 -42.41
CA ALA A 51 18.14 9.44 -41.44
C ALA A 51 16.93 10.06 -40.72
N LEU A 52 15.87 10.44 -41.43
CA LEU A 52 14.67 11.07 -40.85
C LEU A 52 13.92 10.12 -39.89
N GLY A 53 13.86 8.83 -40.20
CA GLY A 53 13.32 7.80 -39.31
C GLY A 53 14.16 7.63 -38.03
N TYR A 54 15.48 7.59 -38.16
CA TYR A 54 16.40 7.57 -37.00
C TYR A 54 16.26 8.84 -36.14
N PHE A 55 16.09 10.00 -36.78
CA PHE A 55 15.90 11.31 -36.14
C PHE A 55 14.57 11.48 -35.40
N LEU A 56 13.51 10.77 -35.79
CA LEU A 56 12.24 10.82 -35.07
C LEU A 56 12.16 9.78 -33.96
N VAL A 57 12.62 8.56 -34.25
CA VAL A 57 12.39 7.43 -33.34
C VAL A 57 13.39 7.42 -32.19
N VAL A 58 14.66 7.80 -32.38
CA VAL A 58 15.65 7.81 -31.29
C VAL A 58 15.33 8.86 -30.21
N PRO A 59 14.98 10.12 -30.56
CA PRO A 59 14.56 11.09 -29.55
C PRO A 59 13.26 10.69 -28.88
N ALA A 60 12.28 10.14 -29.61
CA ALA A 60 11.04 9.64 -29.02
C ALA A 60 11.28 8.49 -28.01
N SER A 61 12.24 7.62 -28.31
CA SER A 61 12.65 6.51 -27.43
C SER A 61 13.36 7.02 -26.17
N LEU A 62 14.29 7.96 -26.32
CA LEU A 62 14.98 8.61 -25.20
C LEU A 62 13.99 9.42 -24.33
N LEU A 63 13.05 10.12 -24.95
CA LEU A 63 11.94 10.82 -24.29
C LEU A 63 11.12 9.86 -23.44
N ALA A 64 10.72 8.72 -24.00
CA ALA A 64 9.99 7.68 -23.28
C ALA A 64 10.81 7.10 -22.10
N LEU A 65 12.12 6.88 -22.29
CA LEU A 65 13.00 6.31 -21.28
C LEU A 65 13.28 7.31 -20.13
N VAL A 66 13.44 8.59 -20.43
CA VAL A 66 13.56 9.67 -19.43
C VAL A 66 12.24 9.88 -18.69
N ILE A 67 11.09 9.80 -19.36
CA ILE A 67 9.77 9.82 -18.70
C ILE A 67 9.64 8.63 -17.75
N LEU A 68 10.07 7.43 -18.16
CA LEU A 68 10.02 6.23 -17.32
C LEU A 68 10.99 6.32 -16.12
N ALA A 69 12.24 6.75 -16.35
CA ALA A 69 13.26 6.88 -15.31
C ALA A 69 12.91 7.99 -14.30
N SER A 70 12.40 9.13 -14.77
CA SER A 70 11.93 10.20 -13.90
C SER A 70 10.70 9.79 -13.09
N TYR A 71 9.84 8.90 -13.60
CA TYR A 71 8.73 8.34 -12.83
C TYR A 71 9.22 7.48 -11.67
N VAL A 72 10.26 6.66 -11.89
CA VAL A 72 10.81 5.73 -10.87
C VAL A 72 11.62 6.46 -9.82
N VAL A 73 12.58 7.31 -10.24
CA VAL A 73 13.43 8.07 -9.30
C VAL A 73 12.58 9.02 -8.44
N ARG A 74 11.52 9.60 -9.00
CA ARG A 74 10.62 10.51 -8.26
C ARG A 74 9.83 9.79 -7.17
N VAL A 75 9.47 8.52 -7.34
CA VAL A 75 8.73 7.77 -6.30
C VAL A 75 9.61 7.54 -5.07
N ASP A 76 10.87 7.18 -5.26
CA ASP A 76 11.79 6.91 -4.15
C ASP A 76 12.33 8.20 -3.50
N LEU A 77 12.63 9.23 -4.31
CA LEU A 77 13.17 10.49 -3.81
C LEU A 77 12.10 11.31 -3.06
N LEU A 78 10.83 11.26 -3.50
CA LEU A 78 9.72 11.86 -2.75
C LEU A 78 9.46 11.12 -1.44
N GLN A 79 9.53 9.78 -1.42
CA GLN A 79 9.37 9.03 -0.18
C GLN A 79 10.53 9.26 0.81
N ALA A 80 11.77 9.39 0.32
CA ALA A 80 12.92 9.69 1.17
C ALA A 80 12.87 11.14 1.72
N LEU A 81 12.45 12.10 0.90
CA LEU A 81 12.26 13.48 1.33
C LEU A 81 11.09 13.62 2.31
N GLU A 82 9.95 12.97 2.09
CA GLU A 82 8.83 12.99 3.05
C GLU A 82 9.25 12.44 4.41
N ARG A 83 10.06 11.38 4.46
CA ARG A 83 10.58 10.82 5.72
C ARG A 83 11.50 11.81 6.45
N ARG A 84 12.44 12.43 5.73
CA ARG A 84 13.36 13.45 6.30
C ARG A 84 12.66 14.73 6.72
N TRP A 85 11.62 15.14 6.00
CA TRP A 85 10.87 16.36 6.30
C TRP A 85 9.87 16.15 7.43
N ALA A 86 9.26 14.96 7.55
CA ALA A 86 8.42 14.59 8.69
C ALA A 86 9.20 14.47 10.01
N SER A 87 10.51 14.19 9.95
CA SER A 87 11.40 14.28 11.12
C SER A 87 11.80 15.72 11.46
N ALA A 88 12.01 16.59 10.47
CA ALA A 88 12.41 17.98 10.70
C ALA A 88 11.24 18.89 11.13
N ALA A 89 10.01 18.60 10.69
CA ALA A 89 8.81 19.41 10.97
C ALA A 89 8.31 19.30 12.43
N ARG A 90 8.82 18.35 13.22
CA ARG A 90 8.49 18.25 14.65
C ARG A 90 9.26 19.25 15.54
N ALA A 91 10.22 20.00 14.99
CA ALA A 91 11.14 20.81 15.79
C ALA A 91 10.88 22.33 15.78
N GLN A 92 10.00 22.90 14.96
CA GLN A 92 9.83 24.37 14.90
C GLN A 92 8.40 24.81 14.54
N VAL A 93 7.68 25.28 15.57
CA VAL A 93 6.37 25.98 15.52
C VAL A 93 6.66 27.46 15.85
N GLY A 94 6.11 28.50 15.21
CA GLY A 94 4.87 28.55 14.46
C GLY A 94 4.62 29.85 13.67
N ASP A 95 5.58 30.37 12.88
CA ASP A 95 5.26 31.51 11.99
C ASP A 95 5.87 31.47 10.56
N VAL A 96 6.79 30.53 10.30
CA VAL A 96 7.42 30.34 8.97
C VAL A 96 6.48 29.65 7.96
N ASP A 97 5.37 29.11 8.45
CA ASP A 97 4.49 28.21 7.71
C ASP A 97 3.59 28.91 6.67
N ARG A 98 3.38 30.23 6.83
CA ARG A 98 2.58 31.01 5.88
C ARG A 98 3.36 31.34 4.60
N TRP A 99 4.65 31.65 4.74
CA TRP A 99 5.57 31.90 3.62
C TRP A 99 6.04 30.60 2.95
N ARG A 100 6.28 29.53 3.70
CA ARG A 100 6.63 28.20 3.14
C ARG A 100 5.56 27.60 2.24
N ARG A 101 4.26 27.85 2.51
CA ARG A 101 3.15 27.31 1.71
C ARG A 101 2.95 28.03 0.38
N ARG A 102 3.22 29.34 0.31
CA ARG A 102 3.21 30.10 -0.96
C ARG A 102 4.52 29.98 -1.73
N GLY A 103 5.66 30.00 -1.04
CA GLY A 103 7.00 29.94 -1.65
C GLY A 103 7.35 28.60 -2.30
N ARG A 104 6.70 27.50 -1.88
CA ARG A 104 6.93 26.15 -2.45
C ARG A 104 6.59 26.04 -3.93
N TRP A 105 5.71 26.88 -4.45
CA TRP A 105 5.33 26.92 -5.86
C TRP A 105 6.10 27.97 -6.66
N VAL A 106 6.53 29.04 -6.00
CA VAL A 106 7.26 30.14 -6.64
C VAL A 106 8.70 29.72 -6.98
N LEU A 107 9.36 28.97 -6.09
CA LEU A 107 10.74 28.52 -6.32
C LEU A 107 10.91 27.62 -7.57
N PRO A 108 10.10 26.56 -7.79
CA PRO A 108 10.23 25.76 -9.01
C PRO A 108 9.81 26.51 -10.27
N LEU A 109 8.91 27.49 -10.18
CA LEU A 109 8.54 28.35 -11.30
C LEU A 109 9.73 29.26 -11.69
N ILE A 110 10.40 29.86 -10.71
CA ILE A 110 11.61 30.66 -10.93
C ILE A 110 12.73 29.80 -11.52
N LEU A 111 12.95 28.58 -11.00
CA LEU A 111 13.96 27.66 -11.54
C LEU A 111 13.66 27.21 -12.98
N LEU A 112 12.38 27.01 -13.33
CA LEU A 112 11.97 26.73 -14.71
C LEU A 112 12.31 27.92 -15.62
N VAL A 113 11.92 29.14 -15.23
CA VAL A 113 12.16 30.35 -16.03
C VAL A 113 13.66 30.61 -16.18
N ALA A 114 14.44 30.46 -15.09
CA ALA A 114 15.89 30.61 -15.12
C ALA A 114 16.56 29.52 -15.99
N GLY A 115 16.09 28.27 -15.91
CA GLY A 115 16.59 27.18 -16.76
C GLY A 115 16.33 27.41 -18.24
N LEU A 116 15.13 27.89 -18.60
CA LEU A 116 14.79 28.25 -19.98
C LEU A 116 15.62 29.44 -20.49
N ALA A 117 15.81 30.46 -19.66
CA ALA A 117 16.64 31.61 -19.99
C ALA A 117 18.11 31.20 -20.22
N LEU A 118 18.67 30.34 -19.35
CA LEU A 118 20.04 29.84 -19.49
C LEU A 118 20.20 29.01 -20.78
N ALA A 119 19.24 28.13 -21.09
CA ALA A 119 19.23 27.37 -22.32
C ALA A 119 19.20 28.28 -23.57
N ALA A 120 18.36 29.31 -23.55
CA ALA A 120 18.30 30.29 -24.64
C ALA A 120 19.63 31.05 -24.83
N VAL A 121 20.30 31.42 -23.73
CA VAL A 121 21.62 32.07 -23.78
C VAL A 121 22.68 31.13 -24.35
N VAL A 122 22.71 29.86 -23.92
CA VAL A 122 23.66 28.88 -24.45
C VAL A 122 23.44 28.67 -25.95
N ILE A 123 22.19 28.55 -26.39
CA ILE A 123 21.86 28.42 -27.82
C ILE A 123 22.31 29.66 -28.59
N ALA A 124 22.05 30.87 -28.08
CA ALA A 124 22.47 32.11 -28.72
C ALA A 124 24.00 32.22 -28.84
N VAL A 125 24.75 31.87 -27.78
CA VAL A 125 26.22 31.90 -27.78
C VAL A 125 26.82 30.86 -28.72
N VAL A 126 26.23 29.66 -28.80
CA VAL A 126 26.68 28.64 -29.75
C VAL A 126 26.39 29.08 -31.19
N MET A 127 25.22 29.67 -31.45
CA MET A 127 24.87 30.18 -32.79
C MET A 127 25.76 31.33 -33.24
N THR A 128 26.15 32.27 -32.36
CA THR A 128 27.07 33.36 -32.74
C THR A 128 28.48 32.86 -33.01
N ARG A 129 28.97 31.87 -32.24
CA ARG A 129 30.27 31.23 -32.47
C ARG A 129 30.33 30.38 -33.75
N LEU A 130 29.17 29.96 -34.28
CA LEU A 130 29.06 29.13 -35.48
C LEU A 130 29.08 29.93 -36.79
N VAL A 131 28.81 31.23 -36.75
CA VAL A 131 28.79 32.10 -37.95
C VAL A 131 30.21 32.54 -38.35
N GLU A 132 31.20 32.43 -37.46
CA GLU A 132 32.58 32.87 -37.69
C GLU A 132 33.57 31.71 -38.00
N GLY A 133 33.09 30.59 -38.55
CA GLY A 133 33.96 29.47 -38.94
C GLY A 133 34.78 29.79 -40.21
N PRO A 134 36.09 29.46 -40.25
CA PRO A 134 36.92 29.68 -41.43
C PRO A 134 36.40 28.88 -42.63
N SER A 135 36.45 29.51 -43.81
CA SER A 135 35.79 29.13 -45.08
C SER A 135 36.25 27.81 -45.73
N GLY A 136 36.78 26.85 -44.97
CA GLY A 136 37.31 25.58 -45.48
C GLY A 136 37.02 24.35 -44.62
N GLU A 137 36.02 24.39 -43.72
CA GLU A 137 35.68 23.21 -42.90
C GLU A 137 34.85 22.16 -43.65
N ASP A 138 35.30 20.90 -43.51
CA ASP A 138 34.71 19.68 -44.05
C ASP A 138 33.20 19.57 -43.76
N GLU A 139 32.45 19.20 -44.80
CA GLU A 139 31.00 19.06 -44.80
C GLU A 139 30.46 18.20 -43.63
N VAL A 140 31.24 17.20 -43.23
CA VAL A 140 30.97 16.30 -42.10
C VAL A 140 30.86 17.05 -40.76
N ALA A 141 31.75 18.03 -40.51
CA ALA A 141 31.74 18.81 -39.28
C ALA A 141 30.51 19.70 -39.18
N ARG A 142 30.03 20.23 -40.32
CA ARG A 142 28.81 21.03 -40.39
C ARG A 142 27.56 20.22 -40.07
N THR A 143 27.46 19.01 -40.63
CA THR A 143 26.37 18.07 -40.28
C THR A 143 26.37 17.72 -38.81
N LEU A 144 27.50 17.28 -38.23
CA LEU A 144 27.61 16.90 -36.81
C LEU A 144 27.18 18.02 -35.85
N ARG A 145 27.50 19.28 -36.19
CA ARG A 145 27.05 20.45 -35.42
C ARG A 145 25.54 20.66 -35.48
N GLY A 146 24.93 20.46 -36.65
CA GLY A 146 23.48 20.47 -36.82
C GLY A 146 22.78 19.41 -35.94
N PHE A 147 23.33 18.19 -35.88
CA PHE A 147 22.84 17.12 -35.00
C PHE A 147 22.90 17.52 -33.52
N ALA A 148 24.00 18.10 -33.07
CA ALA A 148 24.17 18.51 -31.68
C ALA A 148 23.16 19.59 -31.25
N LEU A 149 22.89 20.57 -32.12
CA LEU A 149 21.90 21.63 -31.87
C LEU A 149 20.47 21.09 -31.85
N ALA A 150 20.12 20.22 -32.78
CA ALA A 150 18.80 19.59 -32.81
C ALA A 150 18.58 18.73 -31.55
N ALA A 151 19.57 17.96 -31.12
CA ALA A 151 19.49 17.16 -29.90
C ALA A 151 19.32 18.03 -28.64
N LEU A 152 20.05 19.15 -28.54
CA LEU A 152 19.92 20.09 -27.43
C LEU A 152 18.51 20.72 -27.38
N PHE A 153 17.99 21.13 -28.53
CA PHE A 153 16.63 21.69 -28.64
C PHE A 153 15.57 20.70 -28.15
N TRP A 154 15.63 19.44 -28.60
CA TRP A 154 14.70 18.41 -28.17
C TRP A 154 14.84 18.05 -26.68
N ALA A 155 16.06 18.05 -26.14
CA ALA A 155 16.30 17.85 -24.71
C ALA A 155 15.68 18.97 -23.86
N CYS A 156 15.76 20.23 -24.31
CA CYS A 156 15.11 21.37 -23.65
C CYS A 156 13.58 21.27 -23.67
N ILE A 157 12.98 20.88 -24.80
CA ILE A 157 11.53 20.66 -24.90
C ILE A 157 11.08 19.54 -23.95
N LEU A 158 11.80 18.40 -23.95
CA LEU A 158 11.51 17.29 -23.05
C LEU A 158 11.56 17.71 -21.59
N PHE A 159 12.60 18.45 -21.20
CA PHE A 159 12.75 18.95 -19.85
C PHE A 159 11.59 19.88 -19.46
N ALA A 160 11.19 20.80 -20.35
CA ALA A 160 10.05 21.69 -20.13
C ALA A 160 8.74 20.91 -19.96
N VAL A 161 8.49 19.89 -20.79
CA VAL A 161 7.28 19.05 -20.69
C VAL A 161 7.26 18.26 -19.38
N ILE A 162 8.38 17.65 -18.97
CA ILE A 162 8.49 16.93 -17.69
C ILE A 162 8.25 17.87 -16.52
N LEU A 163 8.79 19.10 -16.59
CA LEU A 163 8.63 20.08 -15.53
C LEU A 163 7.18 20.56 -15.44
N VAL A 164 6.54 20.93 -16.56
CA VAL A 164 5.12 21.36 -16.58
C VAL A 164 4.18 20.24 -16.15
N ALA A 165 4.35 19.01 -16.66
CA ALA A 165 3.54 17.86 -16.25
C ALA A 165 3.78 17.47 -14.78
N GLY A 166 5.03 17.62 -14.32
CA GLY A 166 5.45 17.35 -12.96
C GLY A 166 4.89 18.36 -11.95
N LEU A 167 4.90 19.65 -12.32
CA LEU A 167 4.36 20.76 -11.53
C LEU A 167 2.83 20.73 -11.52
N GLY A 168 2.18 20.53 -12.68
CA GLY A 168 0.72 20.51 -12.81
C GLY A 168 0.05 19.40 -11.98
N ARG A 169 0.66 18.21 -11.88
CA ARG A 169 0.13 17.15 -11.01
C ARG A 169 0.37 17.40 -9.53
N ALA A 170 1.48 18.05 -9.18
CA ALA A 170 1.77 18.42 -7.81
C ALA A 170 0.84 19.54 -7.34
N THR A 171 0.58 20.55 -8.18
CA THR A 171 -0.31 21.69 -7.85
C THR A 171 -1.74 21.22 -7.65
N LEU A 172 -2.24 20.33 -8.50
CA LEU A 172 -3.62 19.83 -8.41
C LEU A 172 -3.84 18.97 -7.16
N ARG A 173 -2.89 18.10 -6.80
CA ARG A 173 -2.98 17.30 -5.56
C ARG A 173 -2.83 18.17 -4.32
N GLY A 174 -1.85 19.07 -4.30
CA GLY A 174 -1.66 20.01 -3.18
C GLY A 174 -2.82 21.01 -3.03
N ALA A 175 -3.43 21.44 -4.13
CA ALA A 175 -4.64 22.27 -4.10
C ALA A 175 -5.85 21.49 -3.60
N ALA A 176 -6.01 20.23 -4.00
CA ALA A 176 -7.08 19.37 -3.50
C ALA A 176 -6.92 19.06 -2.01
N GLU A 177 -5.70 18.80 -1.54
CA GLU A 177 -5.38 18.61 -0.12
C GLU A 177 -5.62 19.89 0.69
N ASN A 178 -5.08 21.03 0.25
CA ASN A 178 -5.34 22.32 0.88
C ASN A 178 -6.84 22.69 0.88
N HIS A 179 -7.57 22.34 -0.18
CA HIS A 179 -9.01 22.54 -0.23
C HIS A 179 -9.74 21.62 0.75
N ARG A 180 -9.34 20.33 0.85
CA ARG A 180 -9.87 19.40 1.86
C ARG A 180 -9.62 19.91 3.28
N GLU A 181 -8.40 20.32 3.59
CA GLU A 181 -8.04 20.89 4.90
C GLU A 181 -8.82 22.19 5.19
N SER A 182 -8.96 23.07 4.21
CA SER A 182 -9.74 24.30 4.34
C SER A 182 -11.22 24.00 4.63
N ARG A 183 -11.79 22.98 3.98
CA ARG A 183 -13.15 22.51 4.28
C ARG A 183 -13.26 21.92 5.69
N HIS A 184 -12.29 21.11 6.12
CA HIS A 184 -12.26 20.54 7.47
C HIS A 184 -12.17 21.63 8.55
N ARG A 185 -11.35 22.67 8.35
CA ARG A 185 -11.29 23.85 9.26
C ARG A 185 -12.62 24.60 9.33
N ARG A 186 -13.40 24.60 8.26
CA ARG A 186 -14.76 25.17 8.22
C ARG A 186 -15.84 24.19 8.69
N GLY A 187 -15.47 23.02 9.23
CA GLY A 187 -16.40 21.99 9.70
C GLY A 187 -17.18 21.27 8.59
N ARG A 188 -16.82 21.47 7.32
CA ARG A 188 -17.50 20.88 6.17
C ARG A 188 -16.86 19.55 5.79
N PHE A 189 -17.41 18.47 6.31
CA PHE A 189 -17.01 17.09 5.98
C PHE A 189 -17.98 16.45 5.00
N THR A 190 -17.46 15.70 4.03
CA THR A 190 -18.28 14.83 3.20
C THR A 190 -18.88 13.68 4.02
N ARG A 191 -19.95 13.06 3.53
CA ARG A 191 -20.60 11.91 4.21
C ARG A 191 -19.61 10.76 4.48
N LYS A 192 -18.71 10.47 3.54
CA LYS A 192 -17.66 9.45 3.70
C LYS A 192 -16.64 9.83 4.78
N GLU A 193 -16.18 11.08 4.79
CA GLU A 193 -15.25 11.58 5.81
C GLU A 193 -15.91 11.59 7.21
N LYS A 194 -17.18 11.98 7.32
CA LYS A 194 -17.93 11.92 8.58
C LYS A 194 -18.01 10.49 9.12
N SER A 195 -18.40 9.53 8.28
CA SER A 195 -18.45 8.12 8.67
C SER A 195 -17.08 7.59 9.11
N GLN A 196 -15.99 7.96 8.42
CA GLN A 196 -14.64 7.57 8.84
C GLN A 196 -14.24 8.18 10.18
N LEU A 197 -14.54 9.45 10.42
CA LEU A 197 -14.29 10.11 11.69
C LEU A 197 -15.12 9.52 12.82
N GLU A 198 -16.39 9.17 12.55
CA GLU A 198 -17.27 8.49 13.50
C GLU A 198 -16.71 7.12 13.88
N THR A 199 -16.27 6.31 12.91
CA THR A 199 -15.60 5.03 13.18
C THR A 199 -14.33 5.22 14.01
N GLN A 200 -13.47 6.19 13.65
CA GLN A 200 -12.24 6.46 14.40
C GLN A 200 -12.52 6.90 15.85
N ARG A 201 -13.47 7.81 16.05
CA ARG A 201 -13.90 8.26 17.38
C ARG A 201 -14.48 7.11 18.18
N TYR A 202 -15.38 6.33 17.58
CA TYR A 202 -15.98 5.16 18.20
C TYR A 202 -14.92 4.18 18.70
N SER A 203 -13.97 3.81 17.83
CA SER A 203 -12.86 2.94 18.19
C SER A 203 -12.00 3.51 19.32
N HIS A 204 -11.71 4.82 19.28
CA HIS A 204 -10.92 5.51 20.30
C HIS A 204 -11.64 5.50 21.66
N ASP A 205 -12.94 5.79 21.68
CA ASP A 205 -13.77 5.81 22.89
C ASP A 205 -13.86 4.42 23.53
N ARG A 206 -13.94 3.36 22.72
CA ARG A 206 -13.93 1.97 23.22
C ARG A 206 -12.58 1.58 23.84
N LEU A 207 -11.46 1.97 23.21
CA LEU A 207 -10.14 1.76 23.80
C LEU A 207 -9.99 2.53 25.12
N ALA A 208 -10.42 3.79 25.15
CA ALA A 208 -10.39 4.59 26.38
C ALA A 208 -11.25 3.98 27.49
N ALA A 209 -12.41 3.40 27.16
CA ALA A 209 -13.23 2.67 28.14
C ALA A 209 -12.52 1.42 28.68
N ALA A 210 -11.85 0.65 27.82
CA ALA A 210 -11.06 -0.50 28.26
C ALA A 210 -9.87 -0.10 29.15
N LEU A 211 -9.22 1.03 28.88
CA LEU A 211 -8.14 1.54 29.72
C LEU A 211 -8.65 2.04 31.08
N ARG A 212 -9.82 2.68 31.14
CA ARG A 212 -10.47 3.01 32.43
C ARG A 212 -10.80 1.75 33.22
N PHE A 213 -11.35 0.73 32.56
CA PHE A 213 -11.61 -0.58 33.17
C PHE A 213 -10.33 -1.23 33.71
N ARG A 214 -9.21 -1.11 32.98
CA ARG A 214 -7.88 -1.52 33.46
C ARG A 214 -7.49 -0.78 34.74
N ASP A 215 -7.63 0.54 34.75
CA ASP A 215 -7.25 1.36 35.91
C ASP A 215 -8.13 1.04 37.13
N GLU A 216 -9.44 0.81 36.94
CA GLU A 216 -10.36 0.36 38.01
C GLU A 216 -9.92 -0.98 38.61
N LEU A 217 -9.56 -1.97 37.78
CA LEU A 217 -9.03 -3.26 38.24
C LEU A 217 -7.69 -3.13 38.96
N LEU A 218 -6.81 -2.22 38.52
CA LEU A 218 -5.52 -1.97 39.16
C LEU A 218 -5.67 -1.25 40.51
N GLU A 219 -6.70 -0.44 40.67
CA GLU A 219 -7.01 0.28 41.91
C GLU A 219 -7.93 -0.54 42.86
N GLU A 220 -8.20 -1.81 42.52
CA GLU A 220 -9.09 -2.70 43.28
C GLU A 220 -10.50 -2.11 43.48
N ARG A 221 -10.92 -1.21 42.57
CA ARG A 221 -12.28 -0.70 42.53
C ARG A 221 -13.16 -1.69 41.79
N ILE A 222 -14.40 -1.85 42.25
CA ILE A 222 -15.39 -2.70 41.58
C ILE A 222 -15.72 -2.04 40.23
N PRO A 223 -15.41 -2.67 39.09
CA PRO A 223 -15.72 -2.09 37.79
C PRO A 223 -17.22 -2.08 37.53
N GLN A 224 -17.66 -1.26 36.57
CA GLN A 224 -19.06 -1.24 36.15
C GLN A 224 -19.50 -2.63 35.65
N THR A 225 -20.49 -3.22 36.30
CA THR A 225 -21.13 -4.47 35.88
C THR A 225 -22.38 -4.21 35.03
N ILE A 226 -22.79 -5.23 34.28
CA ILE A 226 -24.03 -5.24 33.50
C ILE A 226 -24.85 -6.49 33.80
N ASP A 227 -26.16 -6.36 33.71
CA ASP A 227 -27.08 -7.50 33.80
C ASP A 227 -27.36 -8.07 32.41
N VAL A 228 -27.13 -9.37 32.25
CA VAL A 228 -27.44 -10.11 31.02
C VAL A 228 -28.59 -11.05 31.31
N TRP A 229 -29.77 -10.73 30.78
CA TRP A 229 -31.01 -11.43 31.10
C TRP A 229 -31.19 -12.75 30.35
N ASP A 230 -30.59 -12.88 29.18
CA ASP A 230 -30.80 -13.98 28.25
C ASP A 230 -29.71 -15.06 28.31
N PHE A 231 -28.75 -14.92 29.21
CA PHE A 231 -27.71 -15.91 29.48
C PHE A 231 -27.53 -16.10 30.98
N ARG A 232 -27.56 -17.36 31.44
CA ARG A 232 -27.45 -17.69 32.87
C ARG A 232 -25.99 -17.53 33.36
N PRO A 233 -25.70 -16.63 34.33
CA PRO A 233 -24.40 -16.56 34.96
C PRO A 233 -24.10 -17.84 35.76
N ALA A 234 -22.82 -18.23 35.84
CA ALA A 234 -22.31 -19.20 36.79
C ALA A 234 -22.23 -18.60 38.20
N ASP A 235 -21.95 -19.44 39.19
CA ASP A 235 -21.86 -19.00 40.58
C ASP A 235 -20.75 -17.96 40.76
N GLY A 236 -21.11 -16.78 41.29
CA GLY A 236 -20.19 -15.64 41.44
C GLY A 236 -19.70 -15.02 40.12
N GLU A 237 -20.31 -15.36 38.99
CA GLU A 237 -20.01 -14.76 37.69
C GLU A 237 -20.69 -13.39 37.55
N VAL A 238 -19.92 -12.37 37.19
CA VAL A 238 -20.40 -11.02 36.90
C VAL A 238 -19.95 -10.60 35.51
N PHE A 239 -20.83 -9.94 34.76
CA PHE A 239 -20.54 -9.47 33.41
C PHE A 239 -20.17 -7.99 33.43
N PHE A 240 -19.21 -7.61 32.59
CA PHE A 240 -18.70 -6.23 32.46
C PHE A 240 -19.00 -5.63 31.08
N GLN A 241 -19.21 -6.49 30.07
CA GLN A 241 -19.46 -6.04 28.71
C GLN A 241 -20.34 -7.03 27.96
N ASP A 242 -21.24 -6.47 27.16
CA ASP A 242 -22.00 -7.15 26.13
C ASP A 242 -21.82 -6.36 24.82
N ALA A 243 -21.11 -6.95 23.87
CA ALA A 243 -20.77 -6.25 22.64
C ALA A 243 -20.44 -7.18 21.47
N PRO A 244 -20.60 -6.72 20.22
CA PRO A 244 -20.22 -7.51 19.05
C PRO A 244 -18.70 -7.57 18.88
N ALA A 245 -18.20 -8.72 18.45
CA ALA A 245 -16.84 -8.90 17.93
C ALA A 245 -16.83 -9.88 16.76
N THR A 246 -15.82 -9.77 15.89
CA THR A 246 -15.56 -10.80 14.89
C THR A 246 -14.95 -12.00 15.58
N TYR A 247 -15.61 -13.14 15.46
CA TYR A 247 -15.24 -14.42 16.02
C TYR A 247 -14.60 -15.30 14.94
N ALA A 248 -13.59 -16.08 15.33
CA ALA A 248 -13.02 -17.14 14.51
C ALA A 248 -12.43 -18.27 15.38
N ARG A 249 -12.33 -19.47 14.81
CA ARG A 249 -11.74 -20.68 15.43
C ARG A 249 -10.64 -21.25 14.55
N TYR A 250 -9.60 -21.82 15.14
CA TYR A 250 -8.49 -22.41 14.39
C TYR A 250 -8.59 -23.94 14.40
N TYR A 251 -8.95 -24.55 13.26
CA TYR A 251 -9.01 -26.00 13.12
C TYR A 251 -8.88 -26.49 11.67
N GLY A 252 -8.43 -27.74 11.51
CA GLY A 252 -8.49 -28.51 10.26
C GLY A 252 -9.80 -29.29 10.14
N ARG A 253 -10.18 -29.71 8.93
CA ARG A 253 -11.39 -30.52 8.70
C ARG A 253 -11.04 -31.71 7.83
N ASP A 254 -11.63 -32.86 8.10
CA ASP A 254 -11.56 -33.99 7.18
C ASP A 254 -12.44 -33.71 5.95
N VAL A 255 -11.81 -33.57 4.79
CA VAL A 255 -12.50 -33.34 3.52
C VAL A 255 -12.40 -34.62 2.68
N ALA A 256 -13.54 -35.28 2.48
CA ALA A 256 -13.67 -36.32 1.48
C ALA A 256 -13.84 -35.66 0.09
N TYR A 257 -13.00 -36.03 -0.88
CA TYR A 257 -13.16 -35.58 -2.26
C TYR A 257 -13.43 -36.78 -3.18
N SER A 258 -14.34 -36.59 -4.13
CA SER A 258 -14.60 -37.58 -5.17
C SER A 258 -13.58 -37.43 -6.29
N THR A 259 -13.04 -38.55 -6.77
CA THR A 259 -12.22 -38.56 -7.98
C THR A 259 -13.14 -38.76 -9.18
N SER A 260 -12.91 -37.97 -10.22
CA SER A 260 -13.57 -38.21 -11.51
C SER A 260 -12.75 -39.23 -12.29
N SER A 261 -13.37 -40.31 -12.75
CA SER A 261 -12.80 -41.22 -13.74
C SER A 261 -13.56 -41.06 -15.05
N GLY A 262 -12.84 -40.79 -16.13
CA GLY A 262 -13.40 -40.72 -17.48
C GLY A 262 -13.18 -42.03 -18.21
N PHE A 263 -14.20 -42.56 -18.87
CA PHE A 263 -14.06 -43.68 -19.80
C PHE A 263 -13.80 -43.13 -21.20
N PHE A 264 -12.58 -43.33 -21.71
CA PHE A 264 -12.15 -42.84 -23.02
C PHE A 264 -11.89 -44.02 -23.96
N PHE A 265 -12.54 -44.03 -25.12
CA PHE A 265 -12.35 -45.04 -26.17
C PHE A 265 -12.13 -44.36 -27.52
N GLY A 266 -11.33 -44.96 -28.40
CA GLY A 266 -11.03 -44.43 -29.74
C GLY A 266 -9.55 -44.23 -30.01
N HIS A 267 -9.20 -43.20 -30.80
CA HIS A 267 -7.84 -42.95 -31.26
C HIS A 267 -6.86 -42.77 -30.08
N PRO A 268 -5.66 -43.39 -30.07
CA PRO A 268 -4.74 -43.36 -28.92
C PRO A 268 -4.41 -41.96 -28.39
N ALA A 269 -4.19 -41.00 -29.30
CA ALA A 269 -3.95 -39.61 -28.94
C ALA A 269 -5.11 -38.96 -28.16
N PHE A 270 -6.37 -39.31 -28.49
CA PHE A 270 -7.55 -38.82 -27.79
C PHE A 270 -7.66 -39.42 -26.38
N VAL A 271 -7.37 -40.71 -26.23
CA VAL A 271 -7.36 -41.39 -24.91
C VAL A 271 -6.31 -40.76 -23.98
N VAL A 272 -5.09 -40.54 -24.49
CA VAL A 272 -4.00 -39.90 -23.72
C VAL A 272 -4.39 -38.48 -23.31
N ALA A 273 -4.97 -37.70 -24.23
CA ALA A 273 -5.45 -36.35 -23.92
C ALA A 273 -6.56 -36.37 -22.85
N GLY A 274 -7.52 -37.29 -22.96
CA GLY A 274 -8.60 -37.47 -21.97
C GLY A 274 -8.07 -37.80 -20.57
N LEU A 275 -7.16 -38.78 -20.47
CA LEU A 275 -6.52 -39.14 -19.20
C LEU A 275 -5.73 -37.99 -18.59
N ALA A 276 -5.01 -37.22 -19.41
CA ALA A 276 -4.25 -36.06 -18.94
C ALA A 276 -5.17 -34.96 -18.37
N VAL A 277 -6.29 -34.66 -19.04
CA VAL A 277 -7.28 -33.70 -18.54
C VAL A 277 -7.91 -34.17 -17.23
N THR A 278 -8.29 -35.46 -17.13
CA THR A 278 -8.83 -36.03 -15.89
C THR A 278 -7.81 -36.00 -14.74
N ALA A 279 -6.54 -36.31 -15.03
CA ALA A 279 -5.47 -36.24 -14.03
C ALA A 279 -5.25 -34.81 -13.52
N MET A 280 -5.27 -33.81 -14.40
CA MET A 280 -5.18 -32.39 -14.01
C MET A 280 -6.38 -31.95 -13.15
N GLY A 281 -7.60 -32.37 -13.53
CA GLY A 281 -8.81 -32.12 -12.75
C GLY A 281 -8.75 -32.73 -11.36
N ASN A 282 -8.37 -34.01 -11.26
CA ASN A 282 -8.24 -34.72 -10.00
C ASN A 282 -7.09 -34.16 -9.14
N ALA A 283 -5.98 -33.72 -9.73
CA ALA A 283 -4.89 -33.08 -9.01
C ALA A 283 -5.30 -31.71 -8.44
N SER A 284 -6.06 -30.92 -9.21
CA SER A 284 -6.65 -29.66 -8.73
C SER A 284 -7.64 -29.90 -7.60
N ALA A 285 -8.55 -30.88 -7.75
CA ALA A 285 -9.51 -31.26 -6.72
C ALA A 285 -8.82 -31.74 -5.43
N LYS A 286 -7.78 -32.58 -5.56
CA LYS A 286 -6.95 -33.03 -4.44
C LYS A 286 -6.22 -31.87 -3.76
N SER A 287 -5.64 -30.94 -4.53
CA SER A 287 -4.97 -29.76 -3.96
C SER A 287 -5.95 -28.82 -3.25
N GLN A 288 -7.17 -28.66 -3.77
CA GLN A 288 -8.25 -27.93 -3.10
C GLN A 288 -8.64 -28.63 -1.80
N ALA A 289 -8.91 -29.94 -1.84
CA ALA A 289 -9.24 -30.73 -0.65
C ALA A 289 -8.13 -30.67 0.41
N GLN A 290 -6.85 -30.72 0.02
CA GLN A 290 -5.72 -30.57 0.94
C GLN A 290 -5.65 -29.17 1.56
N ARG A 291 -5.89 -28.11 0.78
CA ARG A 291 -5.96 -26.74 1.30
C ARG A 291 -7.16 -26.54 2.22
N GLU A 292 -8.27 -27.17 1.91
CA GLU A 292 -9.48 -27.15 2.73
C GLU A 292 -9.36 -28.02 3.98
N ALA A 293 -8.51 -29.03 3.98
CA ALA A 293 -8.25 -29.86 5.15
C ALA A 293 -7.25 -29.23 6.12
N ALA A 294 -6.35 -28.38 5.61
CA ALA A 294 -5.35 -27.70 6.42
C ALA A 294 -5.96 -26.88 7.57
N GLU A 295 -5.22 -26.83 8.67
CA GLU A 295 -5.54 -25.98 9.81
C GLU A 295 -5.49 -24.51 9.40
N GLN A 296 -6.58 -23.80 9.64
CA GLN A 296 -6.69 -22.37 9.37
C GLN A 296 -7.76 -21.74 10.24
N TRP A 297 -7.75 -20.42 10.32
CA TRP A 297 -8.82 -19.64 10.93
C TRP A 297 -10.10 -19.76 10.10
N ARG A 298 -11.16 -20.26 10.75
CA ARG A 298 -12.48 -20.53 10.19
C ARG A 298 -13.56 -19.85 11.03
N GLU A 299 -14.79 -19.96 10.56
CA GLU A 299 -15.99 -19.45 11.25
C GLU A 299 -15.98 -17.95 11.46
N TRP A 300 -15.36 -17.20 10.55
CA TRP A 300 -15.36 -15.75 10.53
C TRP A 300 -16.79 -15.21 10.48
N GLN A 301 -17.27 -14.72 11.62
CA GLN A 301 -18.61 -14.17 11.76
C GLN A 301 -18.63 -13.10 12.84
N THR A 302 -19.61 -12.20 12.79
CA THR A 302 -19.88 -11.31 13.93
C THR A 302 -20.66 -12.08 14.99
N ALA A 303 -20.08 -12.21 16.18
CA ALA A 303 -20.70 -12.83 17.35
C ALA A 303 -20.95 -11.79 18.43
N ARG A 304 -22.02 -11.97 19.21
CA ARG A 304 -22.20 -11.25 20.48
C ARG A 304 -21.24 -11.86 21.50
N VAL A 305 -20.43 -11.03 22.14
CA VAL A 305 -19.45 -11.45 23.14
C VAL A 305 -19.78 -10.81 24.47
N LEU A 306 -19.95 -11.66 25.48
CA LEU A 306 -20.05 -11.27 26.88
C LEU A 306 -18.69 -11.46 27.53
N VAL A 307 -18.23 -10.45 28.25
CA VAL A 307 -16.99 -10.48 29.03
C VAL A 307 -17.35 -10.53 30.50
N SER A 308 -16.91 -11.57 31.21
CA SER A 308 -17.14 -11.76 32.64
C SER A 308 -15.82 -11.84 33.43
N ASN A 309 -15.92 -11.93 34.76
CA ASN A 309 -14.76 -12.21 35.60
C ASN A 309 -14.16 -13.63 35.42
N GLN A 310 -14.94 -14.60 34.91
CA GLN A 310 -14.55 -16.02 34.86
C GLN A 310 -14.30 -16.56 33.44
N ARG A 311 -14.95 -15.99 32.43
CA ARG A 311 -14.94 -16.50 31.04
C ARG A 311 -15.37 -15.46 30.01
N LEU A 312 -15.06 -15.75 28.75
CA LEU A 312 -15.71 -15.13 27.60
C LEU A 312 -16.87 -16.01 27.14
N VAL A 313 -18.03 -15.40 26.87
CA VAL A 313 -19.18 -16.11 26.31
C VAL A 313 -19.48 -15.54 24.93
N CYS A 314 -19.53 -16.38 23.91
CA CYS A 314 -19.80 -15.97 22.53
C CYS A 314 -21.10 -16.60 22.04
N CYS A 315 -22.02 -15.81 21.50
CA CYS A 315 -23.13 -16.31 20.70
C CYS A 315 -22.70 -16.33 19.22
N ALA A 316 -22.29 -17.50 18.74
CA ALA A 316 -21.79 -17.72 17.38
C ALA A 316 -22.56 -18.86 16.72
N GLY A 317 -22.98 -18.69 15.46
CA GLY A 317 -23.76 -19.70 14.73
C GLY A 317 -25.08 -20.07 15.42
N GLY A 318 -25.68 -19.16 16.19
CA GLY A 318 -26.90 -19.41 16.96
C GLY A 318 -26.69 -20.25 18.23
N ARG A 319 -25.44 -20.48 18.67
CA ARG A 319 -25.10 -21.25 19.86
C ARG A 319 -24.29 -20.41 20.84
N TRP A 320 -24.57 -20.58 22.13
CA TRP A 320 -23.77 -20.02 23.20
C TRP A 320 -22.55 -20.93 23.47
N LEU A 321 -21.37 -20.35 23.37
CA LEU A 321 -20.08 -20.99 23.61
C LEU A 321 -19.39 -20.29 24.78
N SER A 322 -18.86 -21.06 25.72
CA SER A 322 -18.21 -20.55 26.92
C SER A 322 -16.73 -20.90 26.93
N PHE A 323 -15.88 -19.87 27.07
CA PHE A 323 -14.43 -19.97 27.03
C PHE A 323 -13.86 -19.53 28.37
N TRP A 324 -13.65 -20.51 29.25
CA TRP A 324 -13.16 -20.30 30.62
C TRP A 324 -11.70 -19.86 30.62
N TYR A 325 -11.39 -18.82 31.40
CA TYR A 325 -10.01 -18.36 31.54
C TYR A 325 -9.11 -19.41 32.20
N SER A 326 -9.67 -20.24 33.07
CA SER A 326 -8.95 -21.36 33.72
C SER A 326 -8.48 -22.44 32.75
N GLY A 327 -9.09 -22.56 31.56
CA GLY A 327 -8.69 -23.52 30.53
C GLY A 327 -7.68 -22.95 29.52
N VAL A 328 -7.33 -21.67 29.63
CA VAL A 328 -6.40 -21.01 28.71
C VAL A 328 -4.97 -21.40 29.06
N VAL A 329 -4.24 -21.92 28.08
CA VAL A 329 -2.82 -22.28 28.21
C VAL A 329 -1.89 -21.21 27.64
N ALA A 330 -2.36 -20.45 26.65
CA ALA A 330 -1.62 -19.33 26.09
C ALA A 330 -2.58 -18.23 25.61
N SER A 331 -2.14 -16.98 25.72
CA SER A 331 -2.88 -15.83 25.24
C SER A 331 -1.98 -14.90 24.43
N TYR A 332 -2.56 -14.34 23.36
CA TYR A 332 -1.90 -13.40 22.46
C TYR A 332 -2.80 -12.18 22.27
N PRO A 333 -2.86 -11.27 23.25
CA PRO A 333 -3.57 -10.00 23.11
C PRO A 333 -2.77 -9.01 22.24
N SER A 334 -3.45 -8.30 21.36
CA SER A 334 -2.93 -7.15 20.60
C SER A 334 -3.93 -6.01 20.69
N LEU A 335 -3.62 -4.96 21.45
CA LEU A 335 -4.46 -3.77 21.51
C LEU A 335 -4.39 -2.94 20.23
N ARG A 336 -3.23 -2.99 19.56
CA ARG A 336 -2.99 -2.28 18.30
C ARG A 336 -3.91 -2.77 17.19
N ASP A 337 -4.01 -4.09 17.05
CA ASP A 337 -4.87 -4.73 16.05
C ASP A 337 -6.28 -5.02 16.57
N ARG A 338 -6.50 -4.81 17.88
CA ARG A 338 -7.76 -5.07 18.60
C ARG A 338 -8.18 -6.52 18.47
N THR A 339 -7.21 -7.39 18.68
CA THR A 339 -7.32 -8.83 18.51
C THR A 339 -6.96 -9.53 19.80
N LEU A 340 -7.76 -10.50 20.21
CA LEU A 340 -7.46 -11.41 21.31
C LEU A 340 -7.47 -12.83 20.76
N THR A 341 -6.33 -13.51 20.86
CA THR A 341 -6.26 -14.95 20.59
C THR A 341 -6.01 -15.72 21.88
N LEU A 342 -6.85 -16.72 22.16
CA LEU A 342 -6.73 -17.61 23.31
C LEU A 342 -6.56 -19.05 22.81
N GLN A 343 -5.55 -19.73 23.34
CA GLN A 343 -5.31 -21.14 23.14
C GLN A 343 -5.71 -21.89 24.40
N PHE A 344 -6.39 -23.02 24.23
CA PHE A 344 -6.89 -23.85 25.32
C PHE A 344 -6.11 -25.17 25.36
N GLY A 345 -6.04 -25.78 26.55
CA GLY A 345 -5.43 -27.11 26.70
C GLY A 345 -6.24 -28.18 25.97
N GLU A 346 -7.56 -28.02 25.99
CA GLU A 346 -8.50 -28.84 25.23
C GLU A 346 -9.39 -27.94 24.37
N GLY A 347 -9.57 -28.31 23.10
CA GLY A 347 -10.40 -27.59 22.13
C GLY A 347 -9.65 -26.60 21.25
N GLU A 348 -10.37 -26.02 20.29
CA GLU A 348 -9.77 -25.16 19.27
C GLU A 348 -9.42 -23.78 19.85
N PRO A 349 -8.37 -23.10 19.35
CA PRO A 349 -8.09 -21.70 19.68
C PRO A 349 -9.25 -20.77 19.29
N LEU A 350 -9.49 -19.76 20.12
CA LEU A 350 -10.44 -18.67 19.89
C LEU A 350 -9.69 -17.43 19.41
N MET A 351 -10.22 -16.75 18.39
CA MET A 351 -9.82 -15.39 18.06
C MET A 351 -11.03 -14.46 18.06
N LEU A 352 -10.87 -13.31 18.69
CA LEU A 352 -11.81 -12.20 18.67
C LEU A 352 -11.13 -10.98 18.06
N VAL A 353 -11.80 -10.27 17.14
CA VAL A 353 -11.32 -9.03 16.52
C VAL A 353 -12.42 -7.97 16.53
N GLY A 354 -12.12 -6.76 16.98
CA GLY A 354 -13.04 -5.64 16.87
C GLY A 354 -12.86 -4.55 17.91
N ASP A 355 -13.61 -3.46 17.76
CA ASP A 355 -13.48 -2.26 18.60
C ASP A 355 -13.80 -2.49 20.08
N HIS A 356 -14.52 -3.57 20.37
CA HIS A 356 -14.94 -3.98 21.70
C HIS A 356 -14.01 -4.98 22.39
N VAL A 357 -13.09 -5.58 21.64
CA VAL A 357 -12.14 -6.58 22.13
C VAL A 357 -11.13 -6.04 23.15
N PRO A 358 -10.72 -4.76 23.16
CA PRO A 358 -9.80 -4.23 24.17
C PRO A 358 -10.18 -4.50 25.62
N LEU A 359 -11.46 -4.49 25.99
CA LEU A 359 -11.88 -4.81 27.37
C LEU A 359 -11.80 -6.33 27.63
N ALA A 360 -12.14 -7.18 26.65
CA ALA A 360 -11.89 -8.61 26.73
C ALA A 360 -10.39 -8.93 26.90
N ILE A 361 -9.50 -8.18 26.24
CA ILE A 361 -8.04 -8.27 26.43
C ILE A 361 -7.66 -7.95 27.87
N VAL A 362 -8.17 -6.85 28.43
CA VAL A 362 -7.89 -6.45 29.82
C VAL A 362 -8.36 -7.52 30.79
N MET A 363 -9.60 -7.98 30.64
CA MET A 363 -10.18 -8.98 31.53
C MET A 363 -9.46 -10.32 31.44
N ALA A 364 -9.16 -10.81 30.23
CA ALA A 364 -8.42 -12.05 30.05
C ALA A 364 -7.03 -11.96 30.69
N THR A 365 -6.28 -10.88 30.44
CA THR A 365 -4.94 -10.66 31.04
C THR A 365 -5.03 -10.62 32.56
N TYR A 366 -6.03 -9.94 33.13
CA TYR A 366 -6.25 -9.91 34.57
C TYR A 366 -6.59 -11.29 35.14
N SER A 367 -7.50 -12.04 34.52
CA SER A 367 -7.88 -13.37 34.98
C SER A 367 -6.75 -14.40 34.91
N MET A 368 -5.85 -14.28 33.92
CA MET A 368 -4.72 -15.22 33.75
C MET A 368 -3.48 -14.85 34.57
N HIS A 369 -3.21 -13.56 34.77
CA HIS A 369 -1.94 -13.09 35.33
C HIS A 369 -2.09 -12.17 36.55
N GLY A 370 -3.32 -11.93 36.98
CA GLY A 370 -3.65 -11.03 38.07
C GLY A 370 -3.27 -9.57 37.81
N GLN A 371 -3.31 -8.78 38.86
CA GLN A 371 -3.00 -7.34 38.84
C GLN A 371 -1.57 -7.05 38.37
N ARG A 372 -0.59 -7.87 38.80
CA ARG A 372 0.82 -7.70 38.41
C ARG A 372 1.03 -7.90 36.91
N GLY A 373 0.41 -8.93 36.33
CA GLY A 373 0.46 -9.15 34.88
C GLY A 373 -0.22 -8.05 34.10
N LEU A 374 -1.37 -7.58 34.59
CA LEU A 374 -2.10 -6.48 33.96
C LEU A 374 -1.30 -5.16 33.97
N ALA A 375 -0.63 -4.84 35.08
CA ALA A 375 0.21 -3.64 35.21
C ALA A 375 1.47 -3.69 34.34
N GLY A 376 2.05 -4.88 34.15
CA GLY A 376 3.31 -5.07 33.42
C GLY A 376 3.16 -5.36 31.92
N HIS A 377 1.94 -5.56 31.41
CA HIS A 377 1.75 -6.00 30.02
C HIS A 377 2.17 -4.91 29.01
N PRO A 378 3.11 -5.17 28.09
CA PRO A 378 3.77 -4.14 27.28
C PRO A 378 2.80 -3.34 26.41
N ASP A 379 1.85 -4.01 25.74
CA ASP A 379 0.87 -3.32 24.90
C ASP A 379 -0.10 -2.44 25.70
N LEU A 380 -0.44 -2.85 26.93
CA LEU A 380 -1.36 -2.12 27.80
C LEU A 380 -0.67 -0.89 28.38
N VAL A 381 0.59 -1.03 28.81
CA VAL A 381 1.43 0.08 29.26
C VAL A 381 1.66 1.08 28.13
N ALA A 382 2.01 0.60 26.92
CA ALA A 382 2.20 1.46 25.76
C ALA A 382 0.92 2.20 25.37
N ALA A 383 -0.24 1.52 25.39
CA ALA A 383 -1.53 2.13 25.08
C ALA A 383 -1.96 3.15 26.13
N ALA A 384 -1.74 2.89 27.42
CA ALA A 384 -2.02 3.82 28.50
C ALA A 384 -1.13 5.07 28.41
N ALA A 385 0.16 4.91 28.11
CA ALA A 385 1.09 6.03 27.92
C ALA A 385 0.76 6.88 26.67
N ALA A 386 0.21 6.26 25.63
CA ALA A 386 -0.21 6.96 24.41
C ALA A 386 -1.60 7.60 24.51
N ALA A 387 -2.43 7.17 25.48
CA ALA A 387 -3.74 7.73 25.70
C ALA A 387 -3.59 9.17 26.23
N PRO A 388 -4.20 10.18 25.58
CA PRO A 388 -4.26 11.51 26.16
C PRO A 388 -5.04 11.41 27.49
N ALA A 389 -4.57 12.10 28.54
CA ALA A 389 -5.26 12.18 29.81
C ALA A 389 -6.73 12.53 29.57
N SER A 390 -7.62 11.57 29.78
CA SER A 390 -9.02 11.73 29.41
C SER A 390 -9.66 12.81 30.29
N ALA A 391 -10.21 13.84 29.65
CA ALA A 391 -11.15 14.74 30.32
C ALA A 391 -12.32 13.90 30.87
N PRO A 392 -12.85 14.25 32.05
CA PRO A 392 -13.92 13.48 32.69
C PRO A 392 -15.11 13.33 31.75
N VAL A 393 -15.54 12.09 31.55
CA VAL A 393 -16.77 11.75 30.82
C VAL A 393 -17.92 12.33 31.65
N ALA A 394 -18.58 13.37 31.14
CA ALA A 394 -19.78 13.89 31.79
C ALA A 394 -20.81 12.76 31.90
N PRO A 395 -21.48 12.60 33.07
CA PRO A 395 -22.49 11.58 33.24
C PRO A 395 -23.60 11.79 32.21
N ARG A 396 -23.93 10.73 31.47
CA ARG A 396 -25.15 10.71 30.66
C ARG A 396 -26.32 10.59 31.64
N VAL A 397 -27.13 11.64 31.70
CA VAL A 397 -28.40 11.71 32.43
C VAL A 397 -29.45 10.86 31.73
#